data_AF-A0A0S8BTX0-F1
#
_entry.id   AF-A0A0S8BTX0-F1
#
_cell.length_a   1.000
_cell.length_b   1.000
_cell.length_c   1.000
_cell.angle_alpha   90.00
_cell.angle_beta   90.00
_cell.angle_gamma   90.00
#
_symmetry.space_group_name_H-M   'P 1'
#
loop_
_entity.id
_entity.type
_entity.pdbx_description
1 polymer ?
#
loop_
_entity_poly.entity_id
_entity_poly.type
_entity_poly.pdbx_seq_one_letter_code
_entity_poly.pdbx_strand_id
1 'polypeptide(L)'
;MEEALANDSAKNEKSAPMTAGERLAAQQAAKAARKAAQRGRDAELVEEKALAQAAVAKDWLQDNLKPLGLAAGAILLIAAVGIGWSTFSRGKTVKAGTELAAALESQSEDFDELASAYAAAAEAHPGTLAAAWARVSEGRVLFEQGQLEQARTAYQAALDGTADETVRWAALEGLAYTLEAEQSYDQALERLEALRAVDQTLAPIAGYHQGRILLAQGKLEEAKIKFEGVLNDLKNPEAPRLPYTREQTEARLALLDPSLAPAAGADPRRAEEFIRQMNQLLQQQPPQE
;
A
#
# COMPACT_ATOMS: atom_id res chain seq x y z
N MET A 1 -91.61 -47.08 54.62
CA MET A 1 -91.75 -48.49 54.22
C MET A 1 -90.61 -48.74 53.23
N GLU A 2 -89.45 -49.15 53.74
CA GLU A 2 -89.04 -50.58 53.93
C GLU A 2 -88.85 -51.25 52.57
N GLU A 3 -87.67 -51.75 52.16
CA GLU A 3 -86.76 -52.77 52.73
C GLU A 3 -85.44 -52.68 51.91
N ALA A 4 -84.17 -52.71 52.37
CA ALA A 4 -83.44 -53.62 53.28
C ALA A 4 -83.57 -55.09 52.81
N LEU A 5 -82.59 -55.86 52.33
CA LEU A 5 -81.24 -56.16 52.81
C LEU A 5 -80.62 -57.30 51.94
N ALA A 6 -79.39 -57.69 52.29
CA ALA A 6 -78.61 -58.89 51.92
C ALA A 6 -77.62 -58.65 50.76
N ASN A 7 -76.31 -58.47 50.95
CA ASN A 7 -75.31 -59.10 51.83
C ASN A 7 -75.32 -60.63 51.78
N ASP A 8 -74.40 -61.23 51.00
CA ASP A 8 -73.80 -62.50 51.40
C ASP A 8 -72.37 -62.70 50.84
N SER A 9 -71.49 -63.03 51.79
CA SER A 9 -70.22 -63.76 51.76
C SER A 9 -69.06 -63.39 50.82
N ALA A 10 -68.14 -62.61 51.41
CA ALA A 10 -66.71 -62.69 51.13
C ALA A 10 -66.13 -64.08 51.48
N LYS A 11 -65.76 -64.86 50.45
CA LYS A 11 -64.88 -66.02 50.61
C LYS A 11 -63.43 -65.55 50.72
N ASN A 12 -62.86 -65.76 51.90
CA ASN A 12 -61.48 -65.47 52.24
C ASN A 12 -60.58 -66.63 51.73
N GLU A 13 -60.17 -66.56 50.46
CA GLU A 13 -59.15 -67.46 49.93
C GLU A 13 -57.75 -67.00 50.37
N LYS A 14 -57.12 -67.79 51.23
CA LYS A 14 -55.69 -67.68 51.54
C LYS A 14 -54.92 -67.89 50.22
N SER A 15 -54.40 -66.80 49.67
CA SER A 15 -53.55 -66.78 48.48
C SER A 15 -52.37 -67.75 48.64
N ALA A 16 -52.30 -68.76 47.77
CA ALA A 16 -51.17 -69.68 47.66
C ALA A 16 -49.86 -68.93 47.45
N PRO A 17 -48.71 -69.46 47.92
CA PRO A 17 -47.42 -68.80 47.70
C PRO A 17 -47.16 -68.70 46.20
N MET A 18 -46.99 -67.47 45.69
CA MET A 18 -46.79 -67.20 44.25
C MET A 18 -45.76 -68.17 43.65
N THR A 19 -46.08 -68.73 42.48
CA THR A 19 -45.16 -69.64 41.79
C THR A 19 -43.89 -68.91 41.36
N ALA A 20 -42.80 -69.65 41.11
CA ALA A 20 -41.53 -69.03 40.69
C ALA A 20 -41.69 -68.21 39.40
N GLY A 21 -42.56 -68.64 38.47
CA GLY A 21 -42.87 -67.92 37.23
C GLY A 21 -43.61 -66.61 37.46
N GLU A 22 -44.61 -66.59 38.33
CA GLU A 22 -45.37 -65.36 38.66
C GLU A 22 -44.51 -64.34 39.41
N ARG A 23 -43.60 -64.80 40.28
CA ARG A 23 -42.63 -63.90 40.94
C ARG A 23 -41.66 -63.27 39.94
N LEU A 24 -41.20 -64.03 38.95
CA LEU A 24 -40.33 -63.50 37.91
C LEU A 24 -41.07 -62.49 37.02
N ALA A 25 -42.30 -62.81 36.62
CA ALA A 25 -43.15 -61.90 35.85
C ALA A 25 -43.45 -60.59 36.62
N ALA A 26 -43.77 -60.69 37.92
CA ALA A 26 -43.97 -59.52 38.77
C ALA A 26 -42.68 -58.69 38.95
N GLN A 27 -41.51 -59.33 39.08
CA GLN A 27 -40.22 -58.63 39.15
C GLN A 27 -39.88 -57.93 37.82
N GLN A 28 -40.13 -58.57 36.68
CA GLN A 28 -39.90 -57.96 35.37
C GLN A 28 -40.86 -56.80 35.12
N ALA A 29 -42.14 -56.95 35.46
CA ALA A 29 -43.13 -55.88 35.38
C ALA A 29 -42.76 -54.69 36.28
N ALA A 30 -42.33 -54.96 37.52
CA ALA A 30 -41.87 -53.91 38.44
C ALA A 30 -40.59 -53.22 37.93
N LYS A 31 -39.66 -53.95 37.32
CA LYS A 31 -38.45 -53.38 36.71
C LYS A 31 -38.77 -52.54 35.48
N ALA A 32 -39.69 -53.00 34.63
CA ALA A 32 -40.17 -52.25 33.47
C ALA A 32 -40.89 -50.96 33.88
N ALA A 33 -41.78 -51.03 34.88
CA ALA A 33 -42.47 -49.87 35.43
C ALA A 33 -41.48 -48.86 36.06
N ARG A 34 -40.47 -49.32 36.81
CA ARG A 34 -39.41 -48.46 37.35
C ARG A 34 -38.59 -47.79 36.26
N LYS A 35 -38.24 -48.51 35.19
CA LYS A 35 -37.48 -47.96 34.06
C LYS A 35 -38.31 -46.95 33.26
N ALA A 36 -39.61 -47.18 33.08
CA ALA A 36 -40.52 -46.23 32.47
C ALA A 36 -40.66 -44.95 33.31
N ALA A 37 -40.83 -45.08 34.62
CA ALA A 37 -40.89 -43.94 35.55
C ALA A 37 -39.56 -43.18 35.66
N GLN A 38 -38.41 -43.85 35.53
CA GLN A 38 -37.10 -43.19 35.44
C GLN A 38 -36.97 -42.39 34.15
N ARG A 39 -37.30 -42.99 32.99
CA ARG A 39 -37.27 -42.28 31.70
C ARG A 39 -38.20 -41.05 31.66
N GLY A 40 -39.38 -41.14 32.27
CA GLY A 40 -40.27 -39.98 32.40
C GLY A 40 -39.63 -38.84 33.19
N ARG A 41 -39.03 -39.14 34.35
CA ARG A 41 -38.32 -38.15 35.18
C ARG A 41 -37.06 -37.61 34.51
N ASP A 42 -36.31 -38.45 33.81
CA ASP A 42 -35.11 -38.03 33.08
C ASP A 42 -35.46 -37.09 31.92
N ALA A 43 -36.57 -37.36 31.21
CA ALA A 43 -37.08 -36.48 30.16
C ALA A 43 -37.57 -35.13 30.73
N GLU A 44 -38.29 -35.16 31.85
CA GLU A 44 -38.76 -33.95 32.56
C GLU A 44 -37.58 -33.11 33.08
N LEU A 45 -36.52 -33.75 33.62
CA LEU A 45 -35.27 -33.08 34.01
C LEU A 45 -34.53 -32.45 32.84
N VAL A 46 -34.55 -33.07 31.66
CA VAL A 46 -33.95 -32.52 30.45
C VAL A 46 -34.76 -31.32 29.96
N GLU A 47 -36.09 -31.42 29.97
CA GLU A 47 -36.98 -30.32 29.61
C GLU A 47 -36.86 -29.14 30.58
N GLU A 48 -36.84 -29.38 31.88
CA GLU A 48 -36.66 -28.36 32.92
C GLU A 48 -35.29 -27.68 32.80
N LYS A 49 -34.21 -28.45 32.58
CA LYS A 49 -32.88 -27.87 32.32
C LYS A 49 -32.83 -27.06 31.04
N ALA A 50 -33.50 -27.51 29.98
CA ALA A 50 -33.58 -26.78 28.71
C ALA A 50 -34.35 -25.46 28.89
N LEU A 51 -35.46 -25.46 29.64
CA LEU A 51 -36.22 -24.26 29.97
C LEU A 51 -35.45 -23.31 30.87
N ALA A 52 -34.73 -23.82 31.87
CA ALA A 52 -33.87 -23.02 32.74
C ALA A 52 -32.71 -22.37 31.95
N GLN A 53 -32.07 -23.13 31.05
CA GLN A 53 -31.05 -22.59 30.15
C GLN A 53 -31.63 -21.56 29.19
N ALA A 54 -32.83 -21.79 28.67
CA ALA A 54 -33.52 -20.82 27.81
C ALA A 54 -33.89 -19.53 28.57
N ALA A 55 -34.30 -19.63 29.83
CA ALA A 55 -34.57 -18.47 30.69
C ALA A 55 -33.29 -17.66 30.97
N VAL A 56 -32.20 -18.33 31.36
CA VAL A 56 -30.90 -17.68 31.58
C VAL A 56 -30.38 -17.02 30.30
N ALA A 57 -30.52 -17.69 29.15
CA ALA A 57 -30.14 -17.11 27.86
C ALA A 57 -30.99 -15.90 27.47
N LYS A 58 -32.30 -15.96 27.76
CA LYS A 58 -33.24 -14.84 27.53
C LYS A 58 -32.90 -13.65 28.43
N ASP A 59 -32.64 -13.87 29.71
CA ASP A 59 -32.32 -12.82 30.67
C ASP A 59 -30.96 -12.18 30.34
N TRP A 60 -29.93 -13.00 30.04
CA TRP A 60 -28.63 -12.51 29.58
C TRP A 60 -28.77 -11.67 28.31
N LEU A 61 -29.56 -12.12 27.32
CA LEU A 61 -29.78 -11.35 26.10
C LEU A 61 -30.52 -10.03 26.40
N GLN A 62 -31.54 -10.04 27.25
CA GLN A 62 -32.26 -8.83 27.65
C GLN A 62 -31.35 -7.80 28.34
N ASP A 63 -30.47 -8.26 29.22
CA ASP A 63 -29.51 -7.40 29.93
C ASP A 63 -28.41 -6.88 29.01
N ASN A 64 -27.99 -7.68 28.02
CA ASN A 64 -26.89 -7.33 27.12
C ASN A 64 -27.33 -6.70 25.79
N LEU A 65 -28.64 -6.66 25.49
CA LEU A 65 -29.18 -6.07 24.25
C LEU A 65 -28.81 -4.59 24.08
N LYS A 66 -28.82 -3.80 25.17
CA LYS A 66 -28.42 -2.39 25.14
C LYS A 66 -26.93 -2.19 24.83
N PRO A 67 -25.97 -2.78 25.57
CA PRO A 67 -24.55 -2.62 25.27
C PRO A 67 -24.16 -3.26 23.92
N LEU A 68 -24.74 -4.41 23.55
CA LEU A 68 -24.53 -5.03 22.23
C LEU A 68 -25.09 -4.15 21.10
N GLY A 69 -26.27 -3.57 21.28
CA GLY A 69 -26.86 -2.64 20.33
C GLY A 69 -26.02 -1.38 20.12
N LEU A 70 -25.46 -0.81 21.20
CA LEU A 70 -24.53 0.31 21.14
C LEU A 70 -23.22 -0.05 20.41
N ALA A 71 -22.65 -1.22 20.71
CA ALA A 71 -21.44 -1.70 20.05
C ALA A 71 -21.66 -1.94 18.54
N ALA A 72 -22.76 -2.60 18.17
CA ALA A 72 -23.14 -2.80 16.78
C ALA A 72 -23.41 -1.47 16.06
N GLY A 73 -24.07 -0.52 16.72
CA GLY A 73 -24.29 0.83 16.21
C GLY A 73 -22.98 1.59 15.96
N ALA A 74 -22.03 1.51 16.89
CA ALA A 74 -20.71 2.13 16.73
C ALA A 74 -19.93 1.54 15.53
N ILE A 75 -19.96 0.21 15.37
CA ILE A 75 -19.33 -0.46 14.22
C ILE A 75 -19.97 -0.02 12.91
N LEU A 76 -21.30 0.04 12.84
CA LEU A 76 -22.02 0.51 11.65
C LEU A 76 -21.74 1.97 11.34
N LEU A 77 -21.61 2.84 12.35
CA LEU A 77 -21.22 4.24 12.15
C LEU A 77 -19.79 4.36 11.60
N ILE A 78 -18.83 3.61 12.15
CA ILE A 78 -17.46 3.58 11.63
C ILE A 78 -17.45 3.08 10.18
N ALA A 79 -18.21 2.01 9.88
CA ALA A 79 -18.34 1.50 8.53
C ALA A 79 -18.98 2.52 7.58
N ALA A 80 -20.04 3.21 7.99
CA ALA A 80 -20.70 4.25 7.19
C ALA A 80 -19.78 5.45 6.93
N VAL A 81 -19.03 5.89 7.94
CA VAL A 81 -17.99 6.93 7.80
C VAL A 81 -16.89 6.46 6.84
N GLY A 82 -16.42 5.22 6.97
CA GLY A 82 -15.41 4.65 6.08
C GLY A 82 -15.89 4.51 4.63
N ILE A 83 -17.13 4.06 4.42
CA ILE A 83 -17.77 3.97 3.10
C ILE A 83 -17.95 5.37 2.51
N GLY A 84 -18.46 6.33 3.30
CA GLY A 84 -18.63 7.72 2.87
C GLY A 84 -17.31 8.40 2.51
N TRP A 85 -16.26 8.19 3.31
CA TRP A 85 -14.91 8.66 3.03
C TRP A 85 -14.33 8.00 1.77
N SER A 86 -14.53 6.70 1.60
CA SER A 86 -14.08 5.95 0.42
C SER A 86 -14.76 6.41 -0.87
N THR A 87 -16.08 6.63 -0.86
CA THR A 87 -16.81 7.10 -2.05
C THR A 87 -16.46 8.55 -2.38
N PHE A 88 -16.35 9.41 -1.37
CA PHE A 88 -15.92 10.80 -1.54
C PHE A 88 -14.49 10.91 -2.09
N SER A 89 -13.54 10.16 -1.50
CA SER A 89 -12.14 10.18 -1.93
C SER A 89 -11.96 9.61 -3.34
N ARG A 90 -12.70 8.57 -3.74
CA ARG A 90 -12.74 8.06 -5.13
C ARG A 90 -13.20 9.11 -6.13
N GLY A 91 -14.25 9.87 -5.78
CA GLY A 91 -14.72 10.98 -6.61
C GLY A 91 -13.65 12.06 -6.80
N LYS A 92 -12.93 12.39 -5.72
CA LYS A 92 -11.79 13.33 -5.74
C LYS A 92 -10.66 12.82 -6.65
N THR A 93 -10.27 11.55 -6.54
CA THR A 93 -9.18 10.98 -7.36
C THR A 93 -9.49 10.93 -8.85
N VAL A 94 -10.75 10.64 -9.23
CA VAL A 94 -11.14 10.63 -10.64
C VAL A 94 -11.08 12.03 -11.23
N LYS A 95 -11.62 13.05 -10.53
CA LYS A 95 -11.56 14.44 -10.98
C LYS A 95 -10.12 14.95 -11.10
N ALA A 96 -9.29 14.64 -10.11
CA ALA A 96 -7.87 14.98 -10.15
C ALA A 96 -7.16 14.40 -11.38
N GLY A 97 -7.43 13.12 -11.68
CA GLY A 97 -6.91 12.47 -12.88
C GLY A 97 -7.37 13.14 -14.18
N THR A 98 -8.65 13.52 -14.27
CA THR A 98 -9.17 14.20 -15.48
C THR A 98 -8.59 15.59 -15.68
N GLU A 99 -8.37 16.36 -14.60
CA GLU A 99 -7.77 17.69 -14.68
C GLU A 99 -6.28 17.62 -15.03
N LEU A 100 -5.55 16.66 -14.45
CA LEU A 100 -4.17 16.38 -14.88
C LEU A 100 -4.11 15.97 -16.35
N ALA A 101 -5.02 15.10 -16.81
CA ALA A 101 -5.07 14.69 -18.21
C ALA A 101 -5.33 15.89 -19.14
N ALA A 102 -6.25 16.79 -18.76
CA ALA A 102 -6.50 18.02 -19.52
C ALA A 102 -5.26 18.93 -19.58
N ALA A 103 -4.49 19.04 -18.48
CA ALA A 103 -3.24 19.79 -18.48
C ALA A 103 -2.15 19.14 -19.36
N LEU A 104 -2.05 17.81 -19.37
CA LEU A 104 -1.12 17.06 -20.22
C LEU A 104 -1.47 17.15 -21.72
N GLU A 105 -2.77 17.21 -22.04
CA GLU A 105 -3.28 17.37 -23.41
C GLU A 105 -3.23 18.82 -23.89
N SER A 106 -2.93 19.77 -23.00
CA SER A 106 -2.73 21.17 -23.37
C SER A 106 -1.61 21.26 -24.39
N GLN A 107 -1.94 21.73 -25.58
CA GLN A 107 -0.97 22.04 -26.64
C GLN A 107 -0.42 23.46 -26.48
N SER A 108 -0.44 24.02 -25.27
CA SER A 108 0.12 25.33 -25.01
C SER A 108 1.61 25.31 -25.31
N GLU A 109 2.03 26.17 -26.24
CA GLU A 109 3.44 26.50 -26.44
C GLU A 109 3.92 27.55 -25.43
N ASP A 110 2.99 28.14 -24.67
CA ASP A 110 3.27 29.03 -23.54
C ASP A 110 3.53 28.17 -22.29
N PHE A 111 4.80 28.12 -21.90
CA PHE A 111 5.27 27.36 -20.75
C PHE A 111 4.77 27.93 -19.41
N ASP A 112 4.50 29.25 -19.30
CA ASP A 112 3.97 29.86 -18.07
C ASP A 112 2.49 29.49 -17.89
N GLU A 113 1.72 29.50 -18.98
CA GLU A 113 0.34 29.00 -18.98
C GLU A 113 0.29 27.52 -18.60
N LEU A 114 1.20 26.71 -19.17
CA LEU A 114 1.27 25.28 -18.89
C LEU A 114 1.65 24.97 -17.44
N ALA A 115 2.65 25.66 -16.89
CA ALA A 115 3.02 25.54 -15.47
C ALA A 115 1.86 25.92 -14.55
N SER A 116 1.17 27.02 -14.86
CA SER A 116 0.00 27.49 -14.10
C SER A 116 -1.15 26.47 -14.13
N ALA A 117 -1.38 25.81 -15.27
CA ALA A 117 -2.39 24.76 -15.38
C ALA A 117 -2.08 23.55 -14.50
N TYR A 118 -0.81 23.11 -14.45
CA TYR A 118 -0.39 22.05 -13.54
C TYR A 118 -0.52 22.43 -12.06
N ALA A 119 -0.11 23.65 -11.70
CA ALA A 119 -0.26 24.17 -10.34
C ALA A 119 -1.74 24.16 -9.91
N ALA A 120 -2.63 24.67 -10.77
CA ALA A 120 -4.07 24.69 -10.52
C ALA A 120 -4.66 23.29 -10.33
N ALA A 121 -4.29 22.32 -11.17
CA ALA A 121 -4.73 20.93 -11.05
C ALA A 121 -4.27 20.30 -9.73
N ALA A 122 -3.05 20.62 -9.27
CA ALA A 122 -2.54 20.15 -7.99
C ALA A 122 -3.30 20.76 -6.79
N GLU A 123 -3.55 22.06 -6.84
CA GLU A 123 -4.22 22.81 -5.76
C GLU A 123 -5.70 22.47 -5.61
N ALA A 124 -6.37 22.12 -6.71
CA ALA A 124 -7.75 21.67 -6.68
C ALA A 124 -7.92 20.33 -5.93
N HIS A 125 -6.89 19.46 -5.97
CA HIS A 125 -6.99 18.08 -5.46
C HIS A 125 -5.82 17.64 -4.57
N PRO A 126 -5.53 18.37 -3.46
CA PRO A 126 -4.37 18.08 -2.62
C PRO A 126 -4.42 16.67 -2.02
N GLY A 127 -3.25 16.03 -1.92
CA GLY A 127 -3.09 14.68 -1.39
C GLY A 127 -3.54 13.55 -2.32
N THR A 128 -3.89 13.85 -3.57
CA THR A 128 -4.14 12.83 -4.60
C THR A 128 -2.85 12.53 -5.37
N LEU A 129 -2.73 11.31 -5.91
CA LEU A 129 -1.59 10.94 -6.75
C LEU A 129 -1.48 11.83 -8.00
N ALA A 130 -2.62 12.21 -8.59
CA ALA A 130 -2.65 13.11 -9.74
C ALA A 130 -2.14 14.52 -9.39
N ALA A 131 -2.48 15.06 -8.21
CA ALA A 131 -1.93 16.34 -7.77
C ALA A 131 -0.41 16.28 -7.57
N ALA A 132 0.12 15.16 -7.06
CA ALA A 132 1.55 14.98 -6.91
C ALA A 132 2.27 14.89 -8.27
N TRP A 133 1.70 14.17 -9.25
CA TRP A 133 2.19 14.18 -10.63
C TRP A 133 2.09 15.56 -11.30
N ALA A 134 1.01 16.30 -11.06
CA ALA A 134 0.86 17.66 -11.57
C ALA A 134 2.00 18.56 -11.05
N ARG A 135 2.37 18.46 -9.77
CA ARG A 135 3.53 19.18 -9.21
C ARG A 135 4.87 18.75 -9.82
N VAL A 136 5.07 17.47 -10.14
CA VAL A 136 6.25 17.02 -10.91
C VAL A 136 6.28 17.64 -12.31
N SER A 137 5.13 17.68 -12.99
CA SER A 137 5.01 18.26 -14.33
C SER A 137 5.21 19.79 -14.33
N GLU A 138 4.65 20.49 -13.35
CA GLU A 138 4.92 21.90 -13.08
C GLU A 138 6.42 22.14 -12.92
N GLY A 139 7.07 21.38 -12.02
CA GLY A 139 8.50 21.49 -11.79
C GLY A 139 9.34 21.29 -13.05
N ARG A 140 8.97 20.34 -13.92
CA ARG A 140 9.67 20.09 -15.19
C ARG A 140 9.56 21.27 -16.14
N VAL A 141 8.36 21.82 -16.31
CA VAL A 141 8.14 22.98 -17.18
C VAL A 141 8.94 24.18 -16.67
N LEU A 142 8.88 24.45 -15.36
CA LEU A 142 9.63 25.55 -14.74
C LEU A 142 11.16 25.36 -14.87
N PHE A 143 11.64 24.12 -14.76
CA PHE A 143 13.05 23.80 -14.95
C PHE A 143 13.51 24.05 -16.39
N GLU A 144 12.71 23.64 -17.39
CA GLU A 144 12.99 23.91 -18.81
C GLU A 144 13.04 25.41 -19.12
N GLN A 145 12.29 26.23 -18.39
CA GLN A 145 12.36 27.70 -18.45
C GLN A 145 13.52 28.31 -17.66
N GLY A 146 14.33 27.52 -16.97
CA GLY A 146 15.41 28.01 -16.10
C GLY A 146 14.94 28.64 -14.79
N GLN A 147 13.66 28.49 -14.42
CA GLN A 147 13.10 28.99 -13.16
C GLN A 147 13.37 28.00 -12.02
N LEU A 148 14.65 27.83 -11.68
CA LEU A 148 15.15 26.73 -10.84
C LEU A 148 14.54 26.69 -9.43
N GLU A 149 14.39 27.84 -8.77
CA GLU A 149 13.79 27.92 -7.42
C GLU A 149 12.29 27.57 -7.41
N GLN A 150 11.56 27.99 -8.44
CA GLN A 150 10.14 27.65 -8.58
C GLN A 150 9.98 26.16 -8.90
N ALA A 151 10.82 25.63 -9.80
CA ALA A 151 10.86 24.21 -10.11
C ALA A 151 11.15 23.36 -8.87
N ARG A 152 12.13 23.77 -8.06
CA ARG A 152 12.47 23.12 -6.79
C ARG A 152 11.30 23.12 -5.82
N THR A 153 10.58 24.23 -5.71
CA THR A 153 9.38 24.34 -4.87
C THR A 153 8.30 23.36 -5.32
N ALA A 154 8.04 23.26 -6.63
CA ALA A 154 7.05 22.33 -7.17
C ALA A 154 7.44 20.86 -6.92
N TYR A 155 8.70 20.49 -7.16
CA TYR A 155 9.17 19.12 -6.86
C TYR A 155 9.11 18.79 -5.37
N GLN A 156 9.46 19.72 -4.49
CA GLN A 156 9.34 19.53 -3.04
C GLN A 156 7.87 19.33 -2.64
N ALA A 157 6.95 20.12 -3.20
CA ALA A 157 5.51 19.94 -2.97
C ALA A 157 5.00 18.57 -3.46
N ALA A 158 5.53 18.04 -4.57
CA ALA A 158 5.23 16.68 -5.01
C ALA A 158 5.71 15.63 -4.01
N LEU A 159 6.94 15.78 -3.49
CA LEU A 159 7.57 14.86 -2.53
C LEU A 159 6.83 14.82 -1.19
N ASP A 160 6.35 15.98 -0.72
CA ASP A 160 5.60 16.10 0.54
C ASP A 160 4.14 15.65 0.39
N GLY A 161 3.60 15.68 -0.83
CA GLY A 161 2.21 15.38 -1.13
C GLY A 161 1.87 13.88 -1.26
N THR A 162 2.86 12.98 -1.32
CA THR A 162 2.62 11.55 -1.54
C THR A 162 3.70 10.63 -0.97
N ALA A 163 3.29 9.40 -0.63
CA ALA A 163 4.19 8.30 -0.31
C ALA A 163 4.48 7.39 -1.52
N ASP A 164 3.89 7.67 -2.69
CA ASP A 164 4.07 6.88 -3.91
C ASP A 164 5.53 6.91 -4.39
N GLU A 165 6.15 5.73 -4.50
CA GLU A 165 7.57 5.59 -4.83
C GLU A 165 7.93 6.21 -6.18
N THR A 166 7.05 6.10 -7.18
CA THR A 166 7.32 6.61 -8.54
C THR A 166 7.35 8.13 -8.56
N VAL A 167 6.39 8.78 -7.92
CA VAL A 167 6.39 10.26 -7.80
C VAL A 167 7.56 10.74 -6.97
N ARG A 168 7.84 10.07 -5.84
CA ARG A 168 8.98 10.44 -4.98
C ARG A 168 10.29 10.36 -5.74
N TRP A 169 10.47 9.31 -6.54
CA TRP A 169 11.62 9.16 -7.42
C TRP A 169 11.74 10.32 -8.41
N ALA A 170 10.67 10.63 -9.16
CA ALA A 170 10.67 11.71 -10.15
C ALA A 170 10.91 13.09 -9.52
N ALA A 171 10.33 13.35 -8.35
CA ALA A 171 10.53 14.57 -7.59
C ALA A 171 11.97 14.72 -7.11
N LEU A 172 12.56 13.65 -6.54
CA LEU A 172 13.96 13.68 -6.09
C LEU A 172 14.94 13.86 -7.25
N GLU A 173 14.64 13.29 -8.42
CA GLU A 173 15.44 13.49 -9.63
C GLU A 173 15.38 14.96 -10.08
N GLY A 174 14.19 15.54 -10.15
CA GLY A 174 14.00 16.96 -10.46
C GLY A 174 14.68 17.92 -9.46
N LEU A 175 14.62 17.59 -8.16
CA LEU A 175 15.36 18.31 -7.12
C LEU A 175 16.87 18.22 -7.35
N ALA A 176 17.39 17.04 -7.67
CA ALA A 176 18.81 16.88 -7.98
C ALA A 176 19.24 17.70 -9.21
N TYR A 177 18.43 17.71 -10.28
CA TYR A 177 18.72 18.52 -11.47
C TYR A 177 18.68 20.03 -11.21
N THR A 178 17.68 20.51 -10.46
CA THR A 178 17.61 21.94 -10.10
C THR A 178 18.82 22.36 -9.26
N LEU A 179 19.25 21.53 -8.31
CA LEU A 179 20.44 21.78 -7.49
C LEU A 179 21.75 21.67 -8.30
N GLU A 180 21.84 20.71 -9.22
CA GLU A 180 22.97 20.57 -10.15
C GLU A 180 23.12 21.83 -11.02
N ALA A 181 22.01 22.35 -11.57
CA ALA A 181 22.01 23.55 -12.41
C ALA A 181 22.46 24.81 -11.65
N GLU A 182 22.19 24.90 -10.34
CA GLU A 182 22.71 25.95 -9.45
C GLU A 182 24.11 25.66 -8.90
N GLN A 183 24.77 24.59 -9.36
CA GLN A 183 26.07 24.15 -8.87
C GLN A 183 26.09 23.82 -7.36
N SER A 184 24.91 23.61 -6.76
CA SER A 184 24.73 23.15 -5.38
C SER A 184 24.95 21.64 -5.27
N TYR A 185 26.14 21.21 -5.68
CA TYR A 185 26.45 19.80 -5.94
C TYR A 185 26.31 18.89 -4.72
N ASP A 186 26.71 19.35 -3.53
CA ASP A 186 26.61 18.52 -2.32
C ASP A 186 25.15 18.20 -2.00
N GLN A 187 24.27 19.21 -2.08
CA GLN A 187 22.83 19.01 -1.90
C GLN A 187 22.23 18.16 -3.02
N ALA A 188 22.67 18.31 -4.27
CA ALA A 188 22.22 17.46 -5.38
C ALA A 188 22.56 15.99 -5.14
N LEU A 189 23.79 15.70 -4.64
CA LEU A 189 24.21 14.36 -4.27
C LEU A 189 23.37 13.78 -3.13
N GLU A 190 22.99 14.59 -2.13
CA GLU A 190 22.07 14.15 -1.07
C GLU A 190 20.70 13.73 -1.62
N ARG A 191 20.15 14.47 -2.60
CA ARG A 191 18.88 14.09 -3.24
C ARG A 191 19.00 12.80 -4.04
N LEU A 192 20.11 12.58 -4.72
CA LEU A 192 20.37 11.32 -5.44
C LEU A 192 20.55 10.13 -4.50
N GLU A 193 21.14 10.33 -3.33
CA GLU A 193 21.19 9.30 -2.29
C GLU A 193 19.80 8.98 -1.73
N ALA A 194 18.97 10.00 -1.51
CA ALA A 194 17.58 9.78 -1.13
C ALA A 194 16.79 9.04 -2.22
N LEU A 195 17.01 9.36 -3.50
CA LEU A 195 16.39 8.68 -4.64
C LEU A 195 16.78 7.20 -4.69
N ARG A 196 18.05 6.88 -4.43
CA ARG A 196 18.53 5.49 -4.34
C ARG A 196 17.87 4.70 -3.21
N ALA A 197 17.49 5.37 -2.12
CA ALA A 197 16.81 4.75 -0.99
C ALA A 197 15.32 4.49 -1.25
N VAL A 198 14.71 5.14 -2.25
CA VAL A 198 13.31 4.88 -2.65
C VAL A 198 13.20 3.53 -3.35
N ASP A 199 14.05 3.29 -4.36
CA ASP A 199 14.09 2.02 -5.09
C ASP A 199 15.53 1.65 -5.43
N GLN A 200 16.02 0.59 -4.78
CA GLN A 200 17.38 0.10 -4.97
C GLN A 200 17.61 -0.47 -6.38
N THR A 201 16.56 -0.92 -7.08
CA THR A 201 16.69 -1.43 -8.44
C THR A 201 17.07 -0.31 -9.42
N LEU A 202 16.71 0.94 -9.09
CA LEU A 202 17.03 2.14 -9.86
C LEU A 202 18.29 2.86 -9.37
N ALA A 203 19.04 2.26 -8.43
CA ALA A 203 20.34 2.77 -7.96
C ALA A 203 21.33 3.10 -9.10
N PRO A 204 21.40 2.35 -10.22
CA PRO A 204 22.27 2.71 -11.35
C PRO A 204 21.95 4.08 -11.97
N ILE A 205 20.68 4.52 -11.95
CA ILE A 205 20.29 5.85 -12.46
C ILE A 205 20.87 6.93 -11.54
N ALA A 206 20.71 6.79 -10.22
CA ALA A 206 21.30 7.69 -9.24
C ALA A 206 22.83 7.76 -9.39
N GLY A 207 23.49 6.60 -9.49
CA GLY A 207 24.94 6.52 -9.66
C GLY A 207 25.44 7.21 -10.92
N TYR A 208 24.69 7.13 -12.02
CA TYR A 208 24.99 7.86 -13.25
C TYR A 208 24.92 9.38 -13.05
N HIS A 209 23.89 9.90 -12.38
CA HIS A 209 23.79 11.32 -12.04
C HIS A 209 24.90 11.78 -11.09
N GLN A 210 25.25 10.97 -10.10
CA GLN A 210 26.37 11.27 -9.20
C GLN A 210 27.69 11.38 -9.99
N GLY A 211 27.94 10.47 -10.93
CA GLY A 211 29.10 10.55 -11.81
C GLY A 211 29.11 11.84 -12.65
N ARG A 212 27.96 12.26 -13.18
CA ARG A 212 27.82 13.54 -13.91
C ARG A 212 28.18 14.74 -13.03
N ILE A 213 27.68 14.78 -11.80
CA ILE A 213 28.00 15.86 -10.85
C ILE A 213 29.49 15.86 -10.49
N LEU A 214 30.10 14.70 -10.25
CA LEU A 214 31.53 14.59 -9.98
C LEU A 214 32.39 15.07 -11.16
N LEU A 215 31.97 14.79 -12.41
CA LEU A 215 32.59 15.36 -13.60
C LEU A 215 32.50 16.89 -13.62
N ALA A 216 31.32 17.44 -13.34
CA ALA A 216 31.11 18.88 -13.29
C ALA A 216 31.95 19.57 -12.19
N GLN A 217 32.28 18.84 -11.12
CA GLN A 217 33.23 19.26 -10.07
C GLN A 217 34.71 19.08 -10.45
N GLY A 218 35.02 18.51 -11.62
CA GLY A 218 36.40 18.19 -12.04
C GLY A 218 37.03 16.99 -11.32
N LYS A 219 36.24 16.22 -10.56
CA LYS A 219 36.69 15.04 -9.81
C LYS A 219 36.71 13.80 -10.71
N LEU A 220 37.59 13.82 -11.70
CA LEU A 220 37.60 12.85 -12.81
C LEU A 220 37.75 11.40 -12.35
N GLU A 221 38.66 11.12 -11.42
CA GLU A 221 38.88 9.76 -10.89
C GLU A 221 37.68 9.24 -10.10
N GLU A 222 37.05 10.09 -9.27
CA GLU A 222 35.85 9.73 -8.52
C GLU A 222 34.66 9.46 -9.46
N ALA A 223 34.52 10.29 -10.51
CA ALA A 223 33.51 10.09 -11.54
C ALA A 223 33.72 8.77 -12.30
N LYS A 224 34.97 8.44 -12.64
CA LYS A 224 35.34 7.16 -13.28
C LYS A 224 34.91 5.98 -12.42
N ILE A 225 35.29 5.98 -11.14
CA ILE A 225 34.91 4.93 -10.17
C ILE A 225 33.38 4.79 -10.09
N LYS A 226 32.65 5.92 -10.08
CA LYS A 226 31.18 5.89 -10.04
C LYS A 226 30.58 5.29 -11.30
N PHE A 227 31.04 5.67 -12.50
CA PHE A 227 30.54 5.10 -13.75
C PHE A 227 30.86 3.60 -13.88
N GLU A 228 32.06 3.18 -13.48
CA GLU A 228 32.42 1.76 -13.44
C GLU A 228 31.49 0.97 -12.51
N GLY A 229 31.18 1.52 -11.33
CA GLY A 229 30.20 0.97 -10.39
C GLY A 229 28.81 0.79 -11.03
N VAL A 230 28.31 1.82 -11.71
CA VAL A 230 27.03 1.77 -12.43
C VAL A 230 27.01 0.64 -13.46
N LEU A 231 28.05 0.52 -14.29
CA LEU A 231 28.12 -0.55 -15.29
C LEU A 231 28.25 -1.94 -14.65
N ASN A 232 28.92 -2.05 -13.50
CA ASN A 232 29.02 -3.28 -12.75
C ASN A 232 27.66 -3.71 -12.19
N ASP A 233 26.91 -2.78 -11.60
CA ASP A 233 25.56 -3.06 -11.09
C ASP A 233 24.62 -3.51 -12.23
N LEU A 234 24.71 -2.86 -13.40
CA LEU A 234 23.93 -3.22 -14.58
C LEU A 234 24.37 -4.54 -15.25
N LYS A 235 25.50 -5.15 -14.86
CA LYS A 235 25.88 -6.50 -15.34
C LYS A 235 25.18 -7.61 -14.57
N ASN A 236 24.61 -7.32 -13.40
CA ASN A 236 23.85 -8.30 -12.63
C ASN A 236 22.67 -8.80 -13.48
N PRO A 237 22.48 -10.12 -13.67
CA PRO A 237 21.37 -10.68 -14.44
C PRO A 237 19.98 -10.26 -13.93
N GLU A 238 19.87 -9.95 -12.64
CA GLU A 238 18.63 -9.53 -11.98
C GLU A 238 18.41 -8.01 -12.04
N ALA A 239 19.38 -7.23 -12.54
CA ALA A 239 19.23 -5.78 -12.66
C ALA A 239 18.21 -5.39 -13.74
N PRO A 240 17.47 -4.29 -13.56
CA PRO A 240 16.58 -3.80 -14.59
C PRO A 240 17.37 -3.42 -15.85
N ARG A 241 16.72 -3.61 -17.01
CA ARG A 241 17.30 -3.20 -18.30
C ARG A 241 17.17 -1.68 -18.44
N LEU A 242 18.28 -0.99 -18.21
CA LEU A 242 18.39 0.47 -18.32
C LEU A 242 19.31 0.84 -19.49
N PRO A 243 18.87 0.67 -20.76
CA PRO A 243 19.73 0.86 -21.93
C PRO A 243 20.26 2.28 -22.04
N TYR A 244 19.43 3.29 -21.77
CA TYR A 244 19.85 4.69 -21.77
C TYR A 244 20.93 4.96 -20.72
N THR A 245 20.72 4.55 -19.46
CA THR A 245 21.71 4.73 -18.38
C THR A 245 23.03 4.04 -18.70
N ARG A 246 22.97 2.80 -19.23
CA ARG A 246 24.16 2.06 -19.67
C ARG A 246 24.92 2.83 -20.74
N GLU A 247 24.25 3.15 -21.86
CA GLU A 247 24.87 3.82 -23.01
C GLU A 247 25.48 5.17 -22.62
N GLN A 248 24.75 5.97 -21.84
CA GLN A 248 25.22 7.27 -21.39
C GLN A 248 26.39 7.19 -20.40
N THR A 249 26.44 6.12 -19.60
CA THR A 249 27.55 5.83 -18.68
C THR A 249 28.78 5.36 -19.45
N GLU A 250 28.63 4.44 -20.39
CA GLU A 250 29.70 3.97 -21.27
C GLU A 250 30.30 5.11 -22.09
N ALA A 251 29.45 5.98 -22.66
CA ALA A 251 29.90 7.17 -23.39
C ALA A 251 30.77 8.07 -22.50
N ARG A 252 30.33 8.40 -21.28
CA ARG A 252 31.10 9.25 -20.36
C ARG A 252 32.38 8.59 -19.87
N LEU A 253 32.35 7.29 -19.61
CA LEU A 253 33.53 6.55 -19.21
C LEU A 253 34.58 6.53 -20.33
N ALA A 254 34.16 6.39 -21.59
CA ALA A 254 35.04 6.48 -22.75
C ALA A 254 35.67 7.88 -22.92
N LEU A 255 35.02 8.95 -22.44
CA LEU A 255 35.61 10.29 -22.43
C LEU A 255 36.71 10.45 -21.38
N LEU A 256 36.55 9.79 -20.23
CA LEU A 256 37.51 9.81 -19.13
C LEU A 256 38.70 8.88 -19.39
N ASP A 257 38.44 7.75 -20.04
CA ASP A 257 39.43 6.76 -20.41
C ASP A 257 39.23 6.38 -21.89
N PRO A 258 39.89 7.10 -22.82
CA PRO A 258 39.76 6.87 -24.25
C PRO A 258 40.14 5.45 -24.68
N SER A 259 40.87 4.68 -23.86
CA SER A 259 41.17 3.28 -24.15
C SER A 259 39.93 2.37 -24.05
N LEU A 260 38.88 2.83 -23.37
CA LEU A 260 37.60 2.15 -23.21
C LEU A 260 36.58 2.53 -24.30
N ALA A 261 36.90 3.48 -25.18
CA ALA A 261 36.04 3.82 -26.30
C ALA A 261 35.82 2.57 -27.16
N PRO A 262 34.56 2.19 -27.50
CA PRO A 262 34.34 1.13 -28.47
C PRO A 262 35.12 1.50 -29.73
N ALA A 263 35.83 0.55 -30.31
CA ALA A 263 36.59 0.72 -31.56
C ALA A 263 35.64 0.95 -32.75
N ALA A 264 34.80 1.98 -32.69
CA ALA A 264 33.97 2.44 -33.77
C ALA A 264 34.84 3.29 -34.69
N GLY A 265 35.59 2.62 -35.57
CA GLY A 265 36.10 3.20 -36.82
C GLY A 265 36.94 4.49 -36.70
N ALA A 266 38.16 4.34 -36.17
CA ALA A 266 39.38 4.97 -36.69
C ALA A 266 39.38 6.47 -37.10
N ASP A 267 38.98 7.41 -36.24
CA ASP A 267 39.59 8.75 -36.30
C ASP A 267 39.85 9.36 -34.90
N PRO A 268 41.11 9.33 -34.42
CA PRO A 268 41.53 10.00 -33.19
C PRO A 268 41.17 11.50 -33.14
N ARG A 269 41.04 12.16 -34.29
CA ARG A 269 40.68 13.59 -34.37
C ARG A 269 39.27 13.86 -33.91
N ARG A 270 38.33 12.92 -34.05
CA ARG A 270 36.96 13.07 -33.54
C ARG A 270 36.91 13.02 -32.02
N ALA A 271 37.75 12.18 -31.40
CA ALA A 271 37.88 12.15 -29.95
C ALA A 271 38.49 13.46 -29.43
N GLU A 272 39.53 13.99 -30.10
CA GLU A 272 40.14 15.27 -29.75
C GLU A 272 39.20 16.48 -29.98
N GLU A 273 38.44 16.50 -31.09
CA GLU A 273 37.42 17.52 -31.36
C GLU A 273 36.29 17.49 -30.34
N PHE A 274 35.85 16.29 -29.95
CA PHE A 274 34.85 16.12 -28.91
C PHE A 274 35.38 16.58 -27.54
N ILE A 275 36.61 16.21 -27.16
CA ILE A 275 37.26 16.67 -25.92
C ILE A 275 37.44 18.20 -25.93
N ARG A 276 37.79 18.78 -27.08
CA ARG A 276 37.87 20.23 -27.25
C ARG A 276 36.50 20.89 -27.08
N GLN A 277 35.45 20.34 -27.65
CA GLN A 277 34.08 20.82 -27.46
C GLN A 277 33.63 20.71 -25.99
N MET A 278 33.97 19.62 -25.31
CA MET A 278 33.69 19.43 -23.89
C MET A 278 34.40 20.46 -23.03
N ASN A 279 35.70 20.70 -23.27
CA ASN A 279 36.44 21.75 -22.57
C ASN A 279 35.91 23.15 -22.88
N GLN A 280 35.40 23.39 -24.09
CA GLN A 280 34.73 24.65 -24.43
C GLN A 280 33.39 24.80 -23.71
N LEU A 281 32.59 23.74 -23.61
CA LEU A 281 31.33 23.76 -22.85
C LEU A 281 31.57 23.97 -21.35
N LEU A 282 32.62 23.36 -20.80
CA LEU A 282 33.04 23.58 -19.41
C LEU A 282 33.60 25.00 -19.18
N GLN A 283 34.19 25.62 -20.21
CA GLN A 283 34.72 27.00 -20.16
C GLN A 283 33.69 28.08 -20.50
N GLN A 284 32.52 27.73 -21.03
CA GLN A 284 31.43 28.66 -21.32
C GLN A 284 30.46 28.88 -20.15
N GLN A 285 30.79 28.40 -18.95
CA GLN A 285 30.20 29.01 -17.76
C GLN A 285 30.64 30.48 -17.71
N PRO A 286 29.71 31.45 -17.71
CA PRO A 286 30.10 32.85 -17.63
C PRO A 286 30.92 33.07 -16.35
N PRO A 287 31.93 33.96 -16.37
CA PRO A 287 32.63 34.32 -15.14
C PRO A 287 31.59 34.81 -14.13
N GLN A 288 31.68 34.29 -12.92
CA GLN A 288 30.85 34.75 -11.80
C GLN A 288 31.09 36.26 -11.63
N GLU A 289 30.05 37.06 -11.93
CA GLU A 289 29.92 38.45 -11.49
C GLU A 289 29.02 38.50 -10.25
#